data_AF-A0A1R2CIF5-F1
#
_entry.id   AF-A0A1R2CIF5-F1
#
_cell.length_a   1.000
_cell.length_b   1.000
_cell.length_c   1.000
_cell.angle_alpha   90.00
_cell.angle_beta   90.00
_cell.angle_gamma   90.00
#
_symmetry.space_group_name_H-M   'P 1'
#
loop_
_entity.id
_entity.type
_entity.pdbx_description
1 polymer ?
#
loop_
_entity_poly.entity_id
_entity_poly.type
_entity_poly.pdbx_seq_one_letter_code
_entity_poly.pdbx_strand_id
1 'polypeptide(L)'
;MKSIFKEVPQDEDLSPISPMSTMTALTPMSPFTLLYLRNLSNLSGFSPNPLGSLPQSGFSYLAEVETKKANEIKPSTTVCGCSKTKCLKLYCECFAEGKYCEDCNCKSCHNNEEHKDEREAVMIKTKVKNPGAFRVDISSNYKICHCNKSFCMKKYCECYQNGRSCNLNCKCKECKNLPKD
;
A
#
# COMPACT_ATOMS: atom_id res chain seq x y z
N MET A 1 -15.35 48.10 -40.03
CA MET A 1 -15.57 46.70 -40.47
C MET A 1 -14.41 45.87 -39.92
N LYS A 2 -14.52 44.87 -39.07
CA LYS A 2 -15.59 44.19 -38.32
C LYS A 2 -14.92 43.69 -37.03
N SER A 3 -15.46 44.03 -35.86
CA SER A 3 -15.10 43.42 -34.59
C SER A 3 -15.62 41.99 -34.56
N ILE A 4 -14.76 41.01 -34.22
CA ILE A 4 -15.17 39.63 -33.94
C ILE A 4 -15.12 39.46 -32.42
N PHE A 5 -16.24 39.76 -31.77
CA PHE A 5 -16.60 39.14 -30.51
C PHE A 5 -17.16 37.77 -30.88
N LYS A 6 -16.51 36.69 -30.43
CA LYS A 6 -17.12 35.36 -30.39
C LYS A 6 -17.52 35.10 -28.94
N GLU A 7 -18.81 34.85 -28.79
CA GLU A 7 -19.55 34.70 -27.56
C GLU A 7 -19.08 33.47 -26.76
N VAL A 8 -19.09 33.65 -25.45
CA VAL A 8 -18.95 32.63 -24.42
C VAL A 8 -20.29 31.86 -24.34
N PRO A 9 -20.33 30.53 -24.48
CA PRO A 9 -21.54 29.76 -24.20
C PRO A 9 -21.81 29.74 -22.70
N GLN A 10 -23.03 30.12 -22.33
CA GLN A 10 -23.50 30.19 -20.95
C GLN A 10 -23.75 28.80 -20.36
N ASP A 11 -23.40 28.69 -19.09
CA ASP A 11 -23.75 27.61 -18.17
C ASP A 11 -25.26 27.59 -17.91
N GLU A 12 -25.95 26.51 -18.29
CA GLU A 12 -27.24 26.10 -17.71
C GLU A 12 -27.39 24.57 -17.83
N ASP A 13 -27.20 23.84 -16.73
CA ASP A 13 -28.22 22.91 -16.23
C ASP A 13 -27.84 22.38 -14.83
N LEU A 14 -28.17 23.19 -13.82
CA LEU A 14 -28.31 22.75 -12.44
C LEU A 14 -29.67 22.03 -12.34
N SER A 15 -29.64 20.70 -12.24
CA SER A 15 -30.86 19.95 -11.90
C SER A 15 -31.15 20.01 -10.39
N PRO A 16 -32.44 20.10 -10.00
CA PRO A 16 -32.85 20.49 -8.67
C PRO A 16 -32.70 19.39 -7.62
N ILE A 17 -32.11 19.77 -6.49
CA ILE A 17 -32.08 18.99 -5.25
C ILE A 17 -33.44 19.13 -4.57
N SER A 18 -34.18 18.03 -4.44
CA SER A 18 -35.37 17.97 -3.59
C SER A 18 -34.97 17.73 -2.12
N PRO A 19 -35.59 18.43 -1.15
CA PRO A 19 -35.54 18.05 0.26
C PRO A 19 -36.83 17.30 0.67
N MET A 20 -36.71 16.47 1.72
CA MET A 20 -37.72 15.76 2.55
C MET A 20 -37.37 14.26 2.63
N SER A 21 -37.42 13.52 3.75
CA SER A 21 -37.73 13.83 5.15
C SER A 21 -37.23 12.67 6.03
N THR A 22 -36.95 13.02 7.28
CA THR A 22 -36.92 12.25 8.54
C THR A 22 -37.59 10.86 8.57
N MET A 23 -36.89 9.87 9.17
CA MET A 23 -37.25 9.17 10.43
C MET A 23 -36.46 7.86 10.51
N THR A 24 -35.54 7.82 11.46
CA THR A 24 -34.72 6.67 11.82
C THR A 24 -35.60 5.58 12.43
N ALA A 25 -35.89 4.52 11.69
CA ALA A 25 -36.47 3.30 12.24
C ALA A 25 -35.35 2.44 12.84
N LEU A 26 -35.36 2.28 14.17
CA LEU A 26 -34.55 1.30 14.88
C LEU A 26 -34.89 -0.10 14.37
N THR A 27 -33.96 -0.74 13.68
CA THR A 27 -34.10 -2.15 13.30
C THR A 27 -33.97 -3.01 14.56
N PRO A 28 -34.85 -4.01 14.77
CA PRO A 28 -34.70 -4.95 15.87
C PRO A 28 -33.43 -5.78 15.68
N MET A 29 -32.58 -5.80 16.70
CA MET A 29 -31.34 -6.55 16.72
C MET A 29 -31.60 -8.05 16.48
N SER A 30 -30.77 -8.65 15.63
CA SER A 30 -30.76 -10.08 15.35
C SER A 30 -30.61 -10.91 16.65
N PRO A 31 -31.27 -12.08 16.77
CA PRO A 31 -31.16 -12.97 17.94
C PRO A 31 -29.73 -13.48 18.23
N PHE A 32 -28.77 -13.27 17.32
CA PHE A 32 -27.35 -13.56 17.56
C PHE A 32 -26.68 -12.63 18.60
N THR A 33 -27.15 -11.39 18.76
CA THR A 33 -26.52 -10.44 19.71
C THR A 33 -26.82 -10.78 21.18
N LEU A 34 -27.97 -11.41 21.48
CA LEU A 34 -28.34 -11.82 22.84
C LEU A 34 -27.62 -13.09 23.34
N LEU A 35 -27.02 -13.88 22.43
CA LEU A 35 -26.19 -15.03 22.80
C LEU A 35 -24.79 -14.62 23.27
N TYR A 36 -24.29 -13.46 22.85
CA TYR A 36 -22.96 -12.97 23.27
C TYR A 36 -22.97 -12.38 24.69
N LEU A 37 -24.07 -11.74 25.11
CA LEU A 37 -24.17 -11.11 26.44
C LEU A 37 -24.56 -12.07 27.58
N ARG A 38 -24.88 -13.34 27.28
CA ARG A 38 -25.10 -14.38 28.30
C ARG A 38 -23.83 -15.11 28.74
N ASN A 39 -22.66 -14.78 28.18
CA ASN A 39 -21.39 -15.44 28.50
C ASN A 39 -20.39 -14.56 29.29
N LEU A 40 -20.86 -13.45 29.88
CA LEU A 40 -20.05 -12.57 30.74
C LEU A 40 -20.28 -12.76 32.25
N SER A 41 -21.10 -13.73 32.67
CA SER A 41 -21.36 -14.04 34.07
C SER A 41 -20.63 -15.30 34.59
N ASN A 42 -19.66 -15.84 33.85
CA ASN A 42 -18.92 -17.05 34.23
C ASN A 42 -17.38 -16.90 34.23
N LEU A 43 -16.88 -15.76 34.70
CA LEU A 43 -15.49 -15.59 35.15
C LEU A 43 -15.44 -15.30 36.66
N SER A 44 -15.89 -16.25 37.48
CA SER A 44 -15.73 -16.24 38.94
C SER A 44 -14.79 -17.36 39.40
N GLY A 45 -13.60 -17.45 38.80
CA GLY A 45 -12.67 -18.56 39.04
C GLY A 45 -11.18 -18.23 39.03
N PHE A 46 -10.76 -16.98 39.19
CA PHE A 46 -9.34 -16.66 39.38
C PHE A 46 -9.05 -16.32 40.84
N SER A 47 -8.55 -17.33 41.55
CA SER A 47 -7.95 -17.21 42.88
C SER A 47 -6.71 -16.32 42.82
N PRO A 48 -6.56 -15.31 43.70
CA PRO A 48 -5.31 -14.58 43.82
C PRO A 48 -4.30 -15.44 44.59
N ASN A 49 -3.26 -15.94 43.92
CA ASN A 49 -2.10 -16.47 44.63
C ASN A 49 -1.22 -15.33 45.14
N PRO A 50 -0.66 -15.46 46.35
CA PRO A 50 0.02 -14.36 47.01
C PRO A 50 1.44 -14.15 46.50
N LEU A 51 1.81 -12.88 46.61
CA LEU A 51 3.10 -12.24 46.47
C LEU A 51 4.27 -13.07 47.05
N GLY A 52 5.10 -13.63 46.16
CA GLY A 52 6.40 -14.20 46.48
C GLY A 52 7.50 -13.15 46.27
N SER A 53 8.31 -12.98 47.32
CA SER A 53 9.39 -12.00 47.51
C SER A 53 10.48 -11.95 46.44
N LEU A 54 10.85 -10.72 46.08
CA LEU A 54 12.03 -10.33 45.29
C LEU A 54 13.31 -10.48 46.13
N PRO A 55 14.39 -11.11 45.62
CA PRO A 55 15.74 -10.80 46.05
C PRO A 55 16.41 -9.87 45.03
N GLN A 56 16.73 -8.66 45.48
CA GLN A 56 17.69 -7.78 44.84
C GLN A 56 19.09 -8.35 45.06
N SER A 57 19.85 -8.51 43.98
CA SER A 57 21.32 -8.36 43.86
C SER A 57 21.92 -9.45 42.98
N GLY A 58 22.67 -9.07 41.95
CA GLY A 58 23.52 -10.01 41.24
C GLY A 58 23.63 -9.73 39.75
N PHE A 59 24.64 -8.93 39.43
CA PHE A 59 25.16 -8.68 38.09
C PHE A 59 25.66 -9.98 37.43
N SER A 60 25.82 -9.92 36.10
CA SER A 60 26.51 -10.84 35.18
C SER A 60 25.83 -12.16 34.78
N TYR A 61 25.20 -12.15 33.60
CA TYR A 61 25.42 -13.21 32.62
C TYR A 61 25.36 -12.58 31.21
N LEU A 62 26.51 -12.51 30.54
CA LEU A 62 26.59 -12.24 29.11
C LEU A 62 26.02 -13.47 28.39
N ALA A 63 24.77 -13.40 27.99
CA ALA A 63 24.28 -14.26 26.92
C ALA A 63 24.58 -13.54 25.61
N GLU A 64 25.57 -14.05 24.89
CA GLU A 64 25.85 -13.69 23.50
C GLU A 64 24.62 -14.04 22.66
N VAL A 65 23.71 -13.06 22.51
CA VAL A 65 22.70 -13.12 21.46
C VAL A 65 23.46 -12.86 20.18
N GLU A 66 23.80 -13.94 19.47
CA GLU A 66 24.23 -13.89 18.08
C GLU A 66 23.19 -13.10 17.29
N THR A 67 23.51 -11.82 17.05
CA THR A 67 22.70 -10.93 16.23
C THR A 67 22.72 -11.49 14.82
N LYS A 68 21.69 -12.26 14.46
CA LYS A 68 21.38 -12.57 13.06
C LYS A 68 21.16 -11.23 12.37
N LYS A 69 22.15 -10.87 11.55
CA LYS A 69 22.27 -9.64 10.77
C LYS A 69 20.90 -9.16 10.30
N ALA A 70 20.41 -8.08 10.93
CA ALA A 70 19.29 -7.33 10.41
C ALA A 70 19.65 -6.90 8.99
N ASN A 71 18.77 -7.22 8.06
CA ASN A 71 18.88 -6.84 6.66
C ASN A 71 18.93 -5.31 6.63
N GLU A 72 20.09 -4.74 6.28
CA GLU A 72 20.28 -3.29 6.20
C GLU A 72 19.18 -2.71 5.31
N ILE A 73 18.28 -1.91 5.88
CA ILE A 73 17.38 -1.04 5.12
C ILE A 73 18.29 0.01 4.50
N LYS A 74 18.84 -0.30 3.32
CA LYS A 74 19.68 0.64 2.58
C LYS A 74 18.75 1.74 2.06
N PRO A 75 18.87 3.01 2.53
CA PRO A 75 18.08 4.09 1.99
C PRO A 75 18.63 4.37 0.59
N SER A 76 18.03 3.75 -0.43
CA SER A 76 18.34 4.09 -1.81
C SER A 76 17.67 5.43 -2.11
N THR A 77 18.47 6.49 -2.25
CA THR A 77 18.03 7.73 -2.88
C THR A 77 17.80 7.43 -4.36
N THR A 78 16.56 7.09 -4.70
CA THR A 78 16.15 6.65 -6.04
C THR A 78 16.16 7.84 -7.01
N VAL A 79 17.13 7.87 -7.93
CA VAL A 79 17.30 8.90 -8.98
C VAL A 79 16.85 8.32 -10.32
N CYS A 80 15.91 8.97 -11.01
CA CYS A 80 15.36 8.45 -12.27
C CYS A 80 15.87 9.16 -13.53
N GLY A 81 15.89 8.43 -14.65
CA GLY A 81 16.25 8.93 -16.00
C GLY A 81 15.07 8.95 -16.99
N CYS A 82 13.85 9.17 -16.51
CA CYS A 82 12.64 9.05 -17.34
C CYS A 82 12.57 10.09 -18.47
N SER A 83 12.14 9.69 -19.67
CA SER A 83 12.03 10.59 -20.83
C SER A 83 10.62 10.70 -21.44
N LYS A 84 9.70 9.77 -21.12
CA LYS A 84 8.39 9.66 -21.80
C LYS A 84 7.19 9.62 -20.86
N THR A 85 7.44 9.58 -19.56
CA THR A 85 6.39 9.33 -18.56
C THR A 85 5.94 10.59 -17.85
N LYS A 86 6.67 11.70 -18.05
CA LYS A 86 6.63 12.90 -17.20
C LYS A 86 6.78 12.58 -15.71
N CYS A 87 7.34 11.41 -15.39
CA CYS A 87 7.39 10.84 -14.05
C CYS A 87 6.00 10.62 -13.40
N LEU A 88 4.91 10.59 -14.16
CA LEU A 88 3.55 10.35 -13.68
C LEU A 88 3.04 8.93 -14.00
N LYS A 89 3.94 7.96 -14.06
CA LYS A 89 3.62 6.55 -14.32
C LYS A 89 4.51 5.67 -13.46
N LEU A 90 4.03 4.48 -13.10
CA LEU A 90 4.77 3.50 -12.29
C LEU A 90 6.08 2.98 -12.94
N TYR A 91 6.35 3.33 -14.19
CA TYR A 91 7.67 3.13 -14.82
C TYR A 91 8.75 4.04 -14.23
N CYS A 92 8.38 5.15 -13.61
CA CYS A 92 9.28 6.00 -12.84
C CYS A 92 9.37 5.45 -11.42
N GLU A 93 10.58 5.14 -10.97
CA GLU A 93 10.82 4.54 -9.65
C GLU A 93 10.42 5.52 -8.52
N CYS A 94 10.74 6.83 -8.66
CA CYS A 94 10.32 7.84 -7.68
C CYS A 94 8.79 7.87 -7.53
N PHE A 95 8.06 7.85 -8.65
CA PHE A 95 6.59 7.84 -8.62
C PHE A 95 6.03 6.52 -8.10
N ALA A 96 6.62 5.38 -8.45
CA ALA A 96 6.22 4.07 -7.94
C ALA A 96 6.40 3.96 -6.41
N GLU A 97 7.40 4.65 -5.85
CA GLU A 97 7.58 4.81 -4.41
C GLU A 97 6.63 5.84 -3.77
N GLY A 98 5.85 6.57 -4.57
CA GLY A 98 4.99 7.65 -4.10
C GLY A 98 5.74 8.91 -3.67
N LYS A 99 7.01 9.04 -4.04
CA LYS A 99 7.87 10.19 -3.75
C LYS A 99 7.89 11.18 -4.91
N TYR A 100 8.28 12.42 -4.64
CA TYR A 100 8.63 13.36 -5.69
C TYR A 100 9.96 12.97 -6.33
N CYS A 101 10.21 13.48 -7.54
CA CYS A 101 11.53 13.42 -8.12
C CYS A 101 12.41 14.51 -7.47
N GLU A 102 13.46 14.08 -6.77
CA GLU A 102 14.48 14.95 -6.19
C GLU A 102 15.79 14.70 -6.95
N ASP A 103 16.42 15.77 -7.47
CA ASP A 103 17.69 15.74 -8.22
C ASP A 103 17.78 14.66 -9.33
N CYS A 104 16.67 14.43 -10.04
CA CYS A 104 16.57 13.41 -11.07
C CYS A 104 17.05 13.88 -12.46
N ASN A 105 17.54 12.93 -13.27
CA ASN A 105 17.94 13.18 -14.67
C ASN A 105 16.78 13.11 -15.68
N CYS A 106 15.54 13.01 -15.21
CA CYS A 106 14.35 12.92 -16.04
C CYS A 106 14.08 14.18 -16.88
N LYS A 107 13.37 14.03 -18.00
CA LYS A 107 12.97 15.12 -18.91
C LYS A 107 11.47 15.38 -18.82
N SER A 108 11.09 16.66 -18.84
CA SER A 108 9.70 17.12 -18.70
C SER A 108 9.01 16.50 -17.48
N CYS A 109 9.63 16.61 -16.31
CA CYS A 109 9.13 16.05 -15.06
C CYS A 109 7.90 16.82 -14.57
N HIS A 110 6.82 16.09 -14.29
CA HIS A 110 5.62 16.59 -13.61
C HIS A 110 5.41 15.87 -12.25
N ASN A 111 6.39 15.08 -11.80
CA ASN A 111 6.40 14.52 -10.44
C ASN A 111 7.16 15.45 -9.50
N ASN A 112 6.62 16.64 -9.30
CA ASN A 112 7.15 17.72 -8.45
C ASN A 112 6.00 18.53 -7.84
N GLU A 113 6.32 19.44 -6.91
CA GLU A 113 5.32 20.25 -6.19
C GLU A 113 4.57 21.21 -7.13
N GLU A 114 5.22 21.72 -8.18
CA GLU A 114 4.59 22.62 -9.17
C GLU A 114 3.40 21.98 -9.91
N HIS A 115 3.43 20.65 -10.10
CA HIS A 115 2.39 19.89 -10.79
C HIS A 115 1.61 18.97 -9.83
N LYS A 116 1.52 19.35 -8.56
CA LYS A 116 0.90 18.54 -7.50
C LYS A 116 -0.53 18.09 -7.83
N ASP A 117 -1.37 18.97 -8.36
CA ASP A 117 -2.77 18.62 -8.69
C ASP A 117 -2.85 17.53 -9.77
N GLU A 118 -2.04 17.66 -10.84
CA GLU A 118 -1.95 16.64 -11.89
C GLU A 118 -1.41 15.32 -11.31
N ARG A 119 -0.38 15.40 -10.47
CA ARG A 119 0.21 14.24 -9.79
C ARG A 119 -0.81 13.52 -8.92
N GLU A 120 -1.55 14.24 -8.06
CA GLU A 120 -2.54 13.66 -7.16
C GLU A 120 -3.69 13.00 -7.94
N ALA A 121 -4.19 13.65 -8.98
CA ALA A 121 -5.21 13.08 -9.87
C ALA A 121 -4.73 11.76 -10.50
N VAL A 122 -3.47 11.70 -10.95
CA VAL A 122 -2.87 10.48 -11.49
C VAL A 122 -2.66 9.42 -10.40
N MET A 123 -2.25 9.80 -9.20
CA MET A 123 -2.11 8.86 -8.07
C MET A 123 -3.46 8.23 -7.71
N ILE A 124 -4.53 9.01 -7.62
CA ILE A 124 -5.89 8.50 -7.37
C ILE A 124 -6.30 7.53 -8.47
N LYS A 125 -6.17 7.94 -9.74
CA LYS A 125 -6.48 7.10 -10.90
C LYS A 125 -5.68 5.78 -10.90
N THR A 126 -4.43 5.84 -10.47
CA THR A 126 -3.55 4.67 -10.39
C THR A 126 -3.97 3.74 -9.26
N LYS A 127 -4.33 4.26 -8.08
CA LYS A 127 -4.86 3.47 -6.95
C LYS A 127 -6.17 2.78 -7.31
N VAL A 128 -7.06 3.45 -8.03
CA VAL A 128 -8.33 2.85 -8.48
C VAL A 128 -8.07 1.65 -9.41
N LYS A 129 -7.14 1.79 -10.37
CA LYS A 129 -6.81 0.71 -11.32
C LYS A 129 -6.00 -0.42 -10.69
N ASN A 130 -5.11 -0.08 -9.78
CA ASN A 130 -4.25 -1.01 -9.06
C ASN A 130 -4.20 -0.57 -7.58
N PRO A 131 -5.08 -1.11 -6.72
CA PRO A 131 -5.12 -0.78 -5.29
C PRO A 131 -3.80 -1.03 -4.56
N GLY A 132 -2.91 -1.85 -5.12
CA GLY A 132 -1.59 -2.14 -4.60
C GLY A 132 -0.46 -1.23 -5.09
N ALA A 133 -0.73 -0.25 -5.97
CA ALA A 133 0.30 0.47 -6.72
C ALA A 133 1.34 1.22 -5.89
N PHE A 134 0.96 1.73 -4.71
CA PHE A 134 1.83 2.55 -3.85
C PHE A 134 2.00 1.94 -2.45
N ARG A 135 1.88 0.61 -2.31
CA ARG A 135 2.05 -0.03 -0.99
C ARG A 135 3.53 -0.03 -0.59
N VAL A 136 3.82 0.75 0.44
CA VAL A 136 5.07 0.70 1.20
C VAL A 136 4.94 -0.51 2.14
N ASP A 137 5.71 -1.56 1.90
CA ASP A 137 6.05 -2.60 2.88
C ASP A 137 5.01 -3.50 3.56
N ILE A 138 3.76 -3.61 3.08
CA ILE A 138 2.92 -4.76 3.49
C ILE A 138 3.35 -6.00 2.70
N SER A 139 4.50 -6.56 3.13
CA SER A 139 5.08 -7.84 2.78
C SER A 139 5.38 -8.01 1.29
N SER A 140 6.66 -7.92 0.95
CA SER A 140 7.22 -8.38 -0.33
C SER A 140 6.74 -9.78 -0.74
N ASN A 141 6.24 -10.61 0.18
CA ASN A 141 5.60 -11.90 -0.10
C ASN A 141 4.23 -11.81 -0.81
N TYR A 142 3.52 -10.68 -0.71
CA TYR A 142 2.21 -10.48 -1.36
C TYR A 142 2.27 -9.92 -2.78
N LYS A 143 3.44 -9.46 -3.25
CA LYS A 143 3.58 -9.08 -4.67
C LYS A 143 3.47 -10.34 -5.53
N ILE A 144 2.62 -10.34 -6.55
CA ILE A 144 2.43 -11.48 -7.46
C ILE A 144 2.93 -11.13 -8.86
N CYS A 145 3.66 -12.05 -9.52
CA CYS A 145 4.12 -11.82 -10.88
C CYS A 145 3.15 -12.38 -11.93
N HIS A 146 3.15 -11.78 -13.11
CA HIS A 146 2.33 -12.19 -14.27
C HIS A 146 3.21 -12.49 -15.49
N CYS A 147 4.39 -13.07 -15.27
CA CYS A 147 5.39 -13.26 -16.30
C CYS A 147 4.97 -14.27 -17.37
N ASN A 148 5.21 -13.95 -18.64
CA ASN A 148 4.87 -14.84 -19.76
C ASN A 148 6.08 -15.46 -20.47
N LYS A 149 7.23 -14.76 -20.51
CA LYS A 149 8.40 -15.15 -21.34
C LYS A 149 9.72 -15.22 -20.57
N SER A 150 9.74 -14.77 -19.32
CA SER A 150 10.97 -14.78 -18.52
C SER A 150 11.23 -16.15 -17.87
N PHE A 151 10.24 -17.05 -17.90
CA PHE A 151 10.20 -18.27 -17.08
C PHE A 151 10.48 -17.98 -15.59
N CYS A 152 10.25 -16.73 -15.16
CA CYS A 152 10.64 -16.19 -13.86
C CYS A 152 12.13 -16.33 -13.53
N MET A 153 13.01 -16.49 -14.51
CA MET A 153 14.47 -16.65 -14.35
C MET A 153 15.27 -15.40 -14.78
N LYS A 154 14.58 -14.28 -14.97
CA LYS A 154 15.18 -13.01 -15.42
C LYS A 154 14.67 -11.87 -14.54
N LYS A 155 15.42 -10.77 -14.45
CA LYS A 155 15.05 -9.56 -13.67
C LYS A 155 13.78 -8.86 -14.13
N TYR A 156 13.19 -9.26 -15.26
CA TYR A 156 11.82 -8.86 -15.64
C TYR A 156 10.74 -9.40 -14.69
N CYS A 157 11.04 -10.46 -13.93
CA CYS A 157 10.16 -10.98 -12.89
C CYS A 157 10.51 -10.34 -11.55
N GLU A 158 9.53 -9.69 -10.93
CA GLU A 158 9.70 -9.09 -9.60
C GLU A 158 10.05 -10.12 -8.52
N CYS A 159 9.60 -11.37 -8.63
CA CYS A 159 10.00 -12.41 -7.67
C CYS A 159 11.50 -12.69 -7.78
N TYR A 160 11.97 -12.91 -9.00
CA TYR A 160 13.39 -13.18 -9.27
C TYR A 160 14.28 -11.99 -8.95
N GLN A 161 13.87 -10.78 -9.34
CA GLN A 161 14.62 -9.54 -9.06
C GLN A 161 14.83 -9.32 -7.56
N ASN A 162 13.83 -9.68 -6.74
CA ASN A 162 13.89 -9.56 -5.29
C ASN A 162 14.43 -10.82 -4.59
N GLY A 163 15.03 -11.75 -5.33
CA GLY A 163 15.66 -12.95 -4.74
C GLY A 163 14.69 -13.93 -4.08
N ARG A 164 13.40 -13.92 -4.44
CA ARG A 164 12.39 -14.85 -3.91
C ARG A 164 11.86 -15.78 -5.00
N SER A 165 11.49 -16.99 -4.60
CA SER A 165 10.75 -17.90 -5.47
C SER A 165 9.32 -17.42 -5.69
N CYS A 166 8.75 -17.74 -6.85
CA CYS A 166 7.31 -17.63 -7.10
C CYS A 166 6.56 -18.60 -6.20
N ASN A 167 5.35 -18.22 -5.79
CA ASN A 167 4.43 -19.04 -5.01
C ASN A 167 3.13 -19.28 -5.80
N LEU A 168 2.19 -20.02 -5.21
CA LEU A 168 0.89 -20.36 -5.82
C LEU A 168 0.02 -19.14 -6.18
N ASN A 169 0.29 -17.97 -5.60
CA ASN A 169 -0.44 -16.74 -5.92
C ASN A 169 0.08 -16.06 -7.20
N CYS A 170 1.23 -16.47 -7.73
CA CYS A 170 1.79 -15.93 -8.96
C CYS A 170 1.01 -16.45 -10.18
N LYS A 171 0.70 -15.56 -11.13
CA LYS A 171 -0.01 -15.89 -12.38
C LYS A 171 0.93 -16.01 -13.59
N CYS A 172 2.17 -16.42 -13.35
CA CYS A 172 3.18 -16.60 -14.39
C CYS A 172 2.98 -17.90 -15.18
N LYS A 173 3.35 -17.88 -16.46
CA LYS A 173 3.35 -19.06 -17.34
C LYS A 173 4.72 -19.73 -17.34
N GLU A 174 4.73 -21.06 -17.35
CA GLU A 174 5.94 -21.90 -17.41
C GLU A 174 7.01 -21.48 -16.39
N CYS A 175 6.60 -21.26 -15.13
CA CYS A 175 7.50 -20.78 -14.09
C CYS A 175 8.61 -21.78 -13.78
N LYS A 176 9.87 -21.35 -13.83
CA LYS A 176 11.04 -22.11 -13.38
C LYS A 176 11.61 -21.59 -12.05
N ASN A 177 10.97 -20.59 -11.45
CA ASN A 177 11.38 -19.96 -10.18
C ASN A 177 10.58 -20.50 -9.00
N LEU A 178 10.58 -21.81 -8.80
CA LEU A 178 9.84 -22.44 -7.71
C LEU A 178 10.70 -22.52 -6.43
N PRO A 179 10.12 -22.71 -5.25
CA PRO A 179 10.87 -23.04 -4.04
C PRO A 179 11.72 -24.30 -4.28
N LYS A 180 12.90 -24.38 -3.65
CA LYS A 180 13.72 -25.59 -3.65
C LYS A 180 13.44 -26.32 -2.34
N ASP A 181 13.10 -27.59 -2.44
CA ASP A 181 12.94 -28.49 -1.29
C ASP A 181 14.29 -28.83 -0.66
#